data_AF-A0A7S0N6X1-F1
#
_entry.id   AF-A0A7S0N6X1-F1
#
_cell.length_a   1.000
_cell.length_b   1.000
_cell.length_c   1.000
_cell.angle_alpha   90.00
_cell.angle_beta   90.00
_cell.angle_gamma   90.00
#
_symmetry.space_group_name_H-M   'P 1'
#
loop_
_entity.id
_entity.type
_entity.pdbx_description
1 polymer ?
#
loop_
_entity_poly.entity_id
_entity_poly.type
_entity_poly.pdbx_seq_one_letter_code
_entity_poly.pdbx_strand_id
1 'polypeptide(L)'
;GDWRFKSHLLLPWMWRLVHHPTVLDAVEAALGTSDLLCWSVDIFLKEPGDGKLVSWHQDAAYVSLDPPEVLTAWIALTDSDAANGCVVVKLGSHTADHPHTDTYGKDNLLLKGQTI
;
A
#
# COMPACT_ATOMS: atom_id res chain seq x y z
N GLY A 1 -14.36 -5.98 -2.06
CA GLY A 1 -15.02 -5.58 -3.31
C GLY A 1 -14.01 -5.80 -4.41
N ASP A 2 -14.41 -6.44 -5.49
CA ASP A 2 -13.48 -7.01 -6.47
C ASP A 2 -12.68 -5.95 -7.25
N TRP A 3 -13.12 -4.69 -7.20
CA TRP A 3 -12.50 -3.55 -7.89
C TRP A 3 -11.42 -2.82 -7.09
N ARG A 4 -10.96 -3.37 -5.95
CA ARG A 4 -9.95 -2.71 -5.11
C ARG A 4 -8.54 -2.76 -5.69
N PHE A 5 -8.25 -3.73 -6.55
CA PHE A 5 -6.93 -3.98 -7.12
C PHE A 5 -6.89 -3.57 -8.59
N LYS A 6 -5.77 -2.97 -9.01
CA LYS A 6 -5.48 -2.58 -10.42
C LYS A 6 -6.57 -1.73 -11.07
N SER A 7 -7.31 -0.98 -10.26
CA SER A 7 -8.41 -0.12 -10.72
C SER A 7 -7.95 1.04 -11.61
N HIS A 8 -6.65 1.38 -11.61
CA HIS A 8 -6.04 2.29 -12.58
C HIS A 8 -6.16 1.81 -14.04
N LEU A 9 -6.35 0.51 -14.28
CA LEU A 9 -6.57 -0.03 -15.62
C LEU A 9 -7.98 0.23 -16.15
N LEU A 10 -8.93 0.55 -15.26
CA LEU A 10 -10.35 0.65 -15.58
C LEU A 10 -10.92 2.05 -15.36
N LEU A 11 -10.36 2.80 -14.42
CA LEU A 11 -10.86 4.11 -14.00
C LEU A 11 -9.94 5.23 -14.48
N PRO A 12 -10.39 6.09 -15.43
CA PRO A 12 -9.53 7.14 -16.00
C PRO A 12 -8.94 8.12 -14.98
N TRP A 13 -9.63 8.37 -13.87
CA TRP A 13 -9.11 9.25 -12.83
C TRP A 13 -7.94 8.63 -12.07
N MET A 14 -7.97 7.31 -11.85
CA MET A 14 -6.87 6.59 -11.22
C MET A 14 -5.69 6.46 -12.16
N TRP A 15 -5.94 6.23 -13.45
CA TRP A 15 -4.90 6.29 -14.48
C TRP A 15 -4.19 7.65 -14.45
N ARG A 16 -4.93 8.76 -14.40
CA ARG A 16 -4.33 10.09 -14.29
C ARG A 16 -3.59 10.29 -12.97
N LEU A 17 -4.07 9.72 -11.87
CA LEU A 17 -3.43 9.85 -10.56
C LEU A 17 -2.06 9.16 -10.53
N VAL A 18 -1.95 7.93 -11.05
CA VAL A 18 -0.66 7.20 -11.08
C VAL A 18 0.34 7.81 -12.07
N HIS A 19 -0.12 8.60 -13.04
CA HIS A 19 0.73 9.36 -13.96
C HIS A 19 0.86 10.84 -13.58
N HIS A 20 0.40 11.24 -12.39
CA HIS A 20 0.44 12.64 -11.99
C HIS A 20 1.90 13.08 -11.77
N PRO A 21 2.37 14.21 -12.34
CA PRO A 21 3.78 14.62 -12.26
C PRO A 21 4.32 14.66 -10.83
N THR A 22 3.57 15.21 -9.88
CA THR A 22 3.98 15.24 -8.46
C THR A 22 4.18 13.86 -7.84
N VAL A 23 3.43 12.85 -8.29
CA VAL A 23 3.60 11.47 -7.82
C VAL A 23 4.85 10.87 -8.45
N LEU A 24 5.01 11.04 -9.77
CA LEU A 24 6.18 10.55 -10.50
C LEU A 24 7.46 11.18 -9.96
N ASP A 25 7.54 12.51 -9.84
CA ASP A 25 8.70 13.24 -9.32
C ASP A 25 9.16 12.69 -7.95
N ALA A 26 8.21 12.41 -7.05
CA ALA A 26 8.51 11.86 -5.73
C ALA A 26 9.00 10.41 -5.77
N VAL A 27 8.40 9.58 -6.63
CA VAL A 27 8.79 8.17 -6.81
C VAL A 27 10.15 8.07 -7.50
N GLU A 28 10.38 8.85 -8.55
CA GLU A 28 11.66 8.91 -9.27
C GLU A 28 12.79 9.35 -8.34
N ALA A 29 12.56 10.36 -7.50
CA ALA A 29 13.54 10.81 -6.52
C ALA A 29 13.83 9.73 -5.46
N ALA A 30 12.83 8.96 -5.03
CA ALA A 30 12.99 7.92 -4.02
C ALA A 30 13.69 6.65 -4.56
N LEU A 31 13.40 6.27 -5.81
CA LEU A 31 13.99 5.10 -6.46
C LEU A 31 15.29 5.40 -7.22
N GLY A 32 15.57 6.67 -7.54
CA GLY A 32 16.74 7.08 -8.29
C GLY A 32 16.68 6.72 -9.79
N THR A 33 15.48 6.52 -10.34
CA THR A 33 15.26 6.15 -11.75
C THR A 33 13.94 6.73 -12.26
N SER A 34 13.89 7.04 -13.57
CA SER A 34 12.67 7.40 -14.30
C SER A 34 12.04 6.23 -15.05
N ASP A 35 12.67 5.05 -15.02
CA ASP A 35 12.12 3.82 -15.60
C ASP A 35 11.18 3.17 -14.59
N LEU A 36 9.92 3.61 -14.60
CA LEU A 36 8.91 3.26 -13.61
C LEU A 36 7.81 2.38 -14.21
N LEU A 37 7.42 1.35 -13.46
CA LEU A 37 6.25 0.53 -13.73
C LEU A 37 5.29 0.57 -12.53
N CYS A 38 4.10 1.13 -12.74
CA CYS A 38 3.00 0.99 -11.79
C CYS A 38 2.37 -0.41 -11.90
N TRP A 39 2.87 -1.37 -11.12
CA TRP A 39 2.45 -2.78 -11.19
C TRP A 39 1.06 -3.04 -10.58
N SER A 40 0.72 -2.36 -9.49
CA SER A 40 -0.60 -2.46 -8.85
C SER A 40 -1.04 -1.13 -8.25
N VAL A 41 -2.35 -1.00 -8.07
CA VAL A 41 -2.97 0.01 -7.21
C VAL A 41 -4.00 -0.70 -6.35
N ASP A 42 -3.92 -0.47 -5.04
CA ASP A 42 -4.73 -1.15 -4.05
C ASP A 42 -5.46 -0.12 -3.20
N ILE A 43 -6.79 -0.22 -3.11
CA ILE A 43 -7.63 0.73 -2.36
C ILE A 43 -7.97 0.15 -0.98
N PHE A 44 -7.50 0.84 0.07
CA PHE A 44 -7.85 0.55 1.47
C PHE A 44 -8.97 1.46 1.95
N LEU A 45 -10.13 0.87 2.25
CA LEU A 45 -11.32 1.58 2.76
C LEU A 45 -11.60 1.11 4.19
N LYS A 46 -11.66 2.07 5.12
CA LYS A 46 -12.08 1.90 6.52
C LYS A 46 -13.33 2.73 6.73
N GLU A 47 -14.48 2.08 6.76
CA GLU A 47 -15.77 2.74 7.01
C GLU A 47 -15.93 2.99 8.52
N PRO A 48 -16.66 4.04 8.93
CA PRO A 48 -16.92 4.32 10.34
C PRO A 48 -17.49 3.10 11.06
N GLY A 49 -16.76 2.62 12.08
CA GLY A 49 -17.20 1.53 12.95
C GLY A 49 -17.17 0.13 12.32
N ASP A 50 -16.58 -0.07 11.14
CA ASP A 50 -16.52 -1.38 10.48
C ASP A 50 -15.48 -2.34 11.11
N GLY A 51 -14.69 -1.87 12.07
CA GLY A 51 -13.67 -2.63 12.78
C GLY A 51 -12.47 -3.05 11.94
N LYS A 52 -12.38 -2.60 10.68
CA LYS A 52 -11.34 -3.03 9.76
C LYS A 52 -9.99 -2.44 10.13
N LEU A 53 -8.95 -3.26 10.05
CA LEU A 53 -7.59 -2.87 10.39
C LEU A 53 -6.57 -3.36 9.36
N VAL A 54 -5.36 -2.82 9.47
CA VAL A 54 -4.16 -3.34 8.82
C VAL A 54 -3.17 -3.56 9.96
N SER A 55 -2.78 -4.82 10.18
CA SER A 55 -1.82 -5.19 11.24
C SER A 55 -0.39 -4.83 10.86
N TRP A 56 0.55 -4.95 11.81
CA TRP A 56 1.97 -4.75 11.55
C TRP A 56 2.47 -5.75 10.50
N HIS A 57 3.05 -5.27 9.40
CA HIS A 57 3.52 -6.12 8.31
C HIS A 57 4.62 -5.39 7.50
N GLN A 58 5.20 -6.10 6.53
CA GLN A 58 6.04 -5.54 5.49
C GLN A 58 5.41 -5.90 4.14
N ASP A 59 5.18 -4.92 3.27
CA ASP A 59 4.57 -5.12 1.95
C ASP A 59 5.33 -6.16 1.11
N ALA A 60 6.67 -6.21 1.26
CA ALA A 60 7.54 -7.16 0.56
C ALA A 60 7.13 -8.63 0.79
N ALA A 61 6.49 -8.97 1.91
CA ALA A 61 5.98 -10.32 2.16
C ALA A 61 4.86 -10.76 1.19
N TYR A 62 4.27 -9.82 0.45
CA TYR A 62 3.28 -10.06 -0.60
C TYR A 62 3.85 -9.98 -2.02
N VAL A 63 5.09 -9.50 -2.16
CA VAL A 63 5.69 -9.21 -3.46
C VAL A 63 6.81 -10.20 -3.74
N SER A 64 6.65 -11.02 -4.79
CA SER A 64 7.65 -11.99 -5.22
C SER A 64 8.53 -11.43 -6.35
N LEU A 65 9.06 -10.22 -6.18
CA LEU A 65 10.02 -9.61 -7.12
C LEU A 65 11.45 -9.92 -6.70
N ASP A 66 12.33 -10.09 -7.69
CA ASP A 66 13.77 -10.29 -7.52
C ASP A 66 14.53 -9.37 -8.51
N PRO A 67 15.25 -8.34 -8.02
CA PRO A 67 15.36 -7.91 -6.62
C PRO A 67 14.03 -7.31 -6.10
N PRO A 68 13.79 -7.27 -4.77
CA PRO A 68 12.57 -6.72 -4.17
C PRO A 68 12.57 -5.18 -4.16
N GLU A 69 12.91 -4.56 -5.30
CA GLU A 69 12.96 -3.12 -5.48
C GLU A 69 11.56 -2.57 -5.77
N VAL A 70 10.78 -2.39 -4.71
CA VAL A 70 9.40 -1.90 -4.79
C VAL A 70 9.20 -0.77 -3.81
N LEU A 71 8.49 0.25 -4.28
CA LEU A 71 8.04 1.36 -3.46
C LEU A 71 6.51 1.47 -3.53
N THR A 72 5.90 1.60 -2.36
CA THR A 72 4.46 1.91 -2.23
C THR A 72 4.29 3.41 -2.05
N ALA A 73 3.66 4.09 -3.02
CA ALA A 73 3.21 5.48 -2.86
C ALA A 73 1.81 5.51 -2.24
N TRP A 74 1.70 5.85 -0.96
CA TRP A 74 0.41 5.95 -0.26
C TRP A 74 -0.19 7.36 -0.42
N ILE A 75 -1.36 7.43 -1.05
CA ILE A 75 -2.06 8.70 -1.36
C ILE A 75 -3.40 8.72 -0.61
N ALA A 76 -3.59 9.74 0.22
CA ALA A 76 -4.84 9.96 0.93
C ALA A 76 -5.90 10.54 -0.04
N LEU A 77 -7.00 9.81 -0.26
CA LEU A 77 -8.16 10.34 -1.01
C LEU A 77 -9.14 11.08 -0.10
N THR A 78 -9.04 10.87 1.21
CA THR A 78 -9.74 11.57 2.28
C THR A 78 -8.71 11.99 3.32
N ASP A 79 -9.07 12.91 4.22
CA ASP A 79 -8.25 13.19 5.40
C ASP A 79 -7.90 11.87 6.12
N SER A 80 -6.68 11.78 6.63
CA SER A 80 -6.13 10.55 7.23
C SER A 80 -5.45 10.91 8.55
N ASP A 81 -6.09 10.54 9.64
CA ASP A 81 -5.64 10.84 11.00
C ASP A 81 -5.84 9.65 11.95
N ALA A 82 -5.44 9.82 13.20
CA ALA A 82 -5.55 8.76 14.21
C ALA A 82 -7.00 8.34 14.49
N ALA A 83 -7.99 9.21 14.28
CA ALA A 83 -9.39 8.93 14.56
C ALA A 83 -10.05 8.09 13.46
N ASN A 84 -9.55 8.16 12.21
CA ASN A 84 -10.06 7.36 11.09
C ASN A 84 -9.11 6.24 10.62
N GLY A 85 -8.03 6.00 11.38
CA GLY A 85 -7.13 4.86 11.17
C GLY A 85 -6.09 5.10 10.09
N CYS A 86 -5.37 6.23 10.19
CA CYS A 86 -4.24 6.55 9.33
C CYS A 86 -3.16 5.45 9.31
N VAL A 87 -2.28 5.52 8.31
CA VAL A 87 -1.09 4.67 8.27
C VAL A 87 -0.17 5.04 9.43
N VAL A 88 0.45 4.02 10.03
CA VAL A 88 1.50 4.16 11.04
C VAL A 88 2.72 3.41 10.56
N VAL A 89 3.89 4.04 10.64
CA VAL A 89 5.16 3.46 10.20
C VAL A 89 6.11 3.35 11.39
N LYS A 90 6.78 2.20 11.53
CA LYS A 90 7.87 2.02 12.49
C LYS A 90 9.17 2.49 11.85
N LEU A 91 9.74 3.60 12.34
CA LEU A 91 10.99 4.13 11.81
C LEU A 91 12.11 3.07 11.83
N GLY A 92 12.81 2.92 10.70
CA GLY A 92 13.91 1.97 10.54
C GLY A 92 13.50 0.50 10.36
N SER A 93 12.21 0.15 10.41
CA SER A 93 11.81 -1.27 10.30
C SER A 93 12.09 -1.89 8.92
N HIS A 94 12.33 -1.08 7.89
CA HIS A 94 12.66 -1.53 6.53
C HIS A 94 14.09 -2.07 6.37
N THR A 95 14.98 -1.88 7.35
CA THR A 95 16.39 -2.29 7.24
C THR A 95 16.63 -3.77 7.57
N ALA A 96 15.58 -4.50 7.93
CA ALA A 96 15.64 -5.92 8.25
C ALA A 96 14.29 -6.58 7.93
N ASP A 97 14.32 -7.87 7.61
CA ASP A 97 13.13 -8.69 7.49
C ASP A 97 12.65 -9.10 8.88
N HIS A 98 11.35 -9.01 9.10
CA HIS A 98 10.70 -9.43 10.35
C HIS A 98 9.86 -10.68 10.09
N PRO A 99 9.87 -11.68 10.99
CA PRO A 99 9.01 -12.85 10.84
C PRO A 99 7.52 -12.48 10.85
N HIS A 100 6.75 -12.95 9.87
CA HIS A 100 5.30 -12.79 9.83
C HIS A 100 4.57 -14.06 10.24
N THR A 101 3.43 -13.88 10.91
CA THR A 101 2.44 -14.92 11.16
C THR A 101 1.17 -14.62 10.38
N ASP A 102 0.74 -15.55 9.52
CA ASP A 102 -0.53 -15.45 8.79
C ASP A 102 -1.70 -15.80 9.73
N THR A 103 -2.65 -14.88 9.92
CA THR A 103 -3.80 -15.09 10.82
C THR A 103 -5.13 -15.22 10.08
N TYR A 104 -5.22 -14.78 8.82
CA TYR A 104 -6.46 -14.74 8.03
C TYR A 104 -7.64 -14.06 8.76
N GLY A 105 -7.35 -13.10 9.64
CA GLY A 105 -8.36 -12.39 10.43
C GLY A 105 -9.39 -11.69 9.53
N LYS A 106 -10.68 -11.95 9.77
CA LYS A 106 -11.80 -11.44 8.95
C LYS A 106 -11.88 -9.91 8.84
N ASP A 107 -11.39 -9.21 9.87
CA ASP A 107 -11.43 -7.76 9.98
C ASP A 107 -10.11 -7.13 9.48
N ASN A 108 -9.15 -7.95 9.06
CA ASN A 108 -7.88 -7.48 8.53
C ASN A 108 -8.01 -7.25 7.01
N LEU A 109 -7.58 -6.08 6.54
CA LEU A 109 -7.59 -5.73 5.14
C LEU A 109 -6.46 -6.40 4.34
N LEU A 110 -5.45 -6.95 5.01
CA LEU A 110 -4.39 -7.73 4.39
C LEU A 110 -4.87 -9.13 3.99
N LEU A 111 -4.52 -9.57 2.78
CA LEU A 111 -4.96 -10.86 2.21
C LEU A 111 -4.69 -12.08 3.12
N LYS A 112 -3.55 -12.08 3.84
CA LYS A 112 -3.15 -13.16 4.75
C LYS A 112 -3.33 -12.79 6.23
N GLY A 113 -3.84 -11.59 6.52
CA GLY A 113 -3.92 -11.06 7.88
C GLY A 113 -2.58 -11.08 8.63
N GLN A 114 -1.48 -10.77 7.94
CA GLN A 114 -0.13 -10.94 8.49
C GLN A 114 0.13 -10.02 9.66
N THR A 115 0.69 -10.55 10.73
CA THR A 115 1.25 -9.76 11.83
C THR A 115 2.72 -10.11 12.05
N ILE A 116 3.52 -9.09 12.34
CA ILE A 116 4.81 -9.21 13.02
C ILE A 116 4.55 -9.32 14.53
#